data_AF-A0AAW8HHC3-F1
#
_entry.id   AF-A0AAW8HHC3-F1
#
_cell.length_a   1.000
_cell.length_b   1.000
_cell.length_c   1.000
_cell.angle_alpha   90.00
_cell.angle_beta   90.00
_cell.angle_gamma   90.00
#
_symmetry.space_group_name_H-M   'P 1'
#
loop_
_entity.id
_entity.type
_entity.pdbx_description
1 polymer ?
#
loop_
_entity_poly.entity_id
_entity_poly.type
_entity_poly.pdbx_seq_one_letter_code
_entity_poly.pdbx_strand_id
1 'polypeptide(L)' 'MRPSVVLDMKRSAVREAVGRFRAANPRVFGSVLHGTDRDGSD' A
#
# COMPACT_ATOMS: atom_id res chain seq x y z
N MET A 1 1.35 -13.52 -3.00
CA MET A 1 2.31 -12.45 -2.72
C MET A 1 1.78 -11.64 -1.55
N ARG A 2 2.65 -11.32 -0.59
CA ARG A 2 2.36 -10.47 0.56
C ARG A 2 2.06 -9.03 0.13
N PRO A 3 0.91 -8.43 0.52
CA PRO A 3 0.59 -7.04 0.21
C PRO A 3 1.66 -6.03 0.60
N SER A 4 2.41 -6.22 1.69
CA SER A 4 3.50 -5.30 2.08
C SER A 4 4.62 -5.21 1.03
N VAL A 5 4.97 -6.34 0.42
CA VAL A 5 5.95 -6.40 -0.67
C VAL A 5 5.41 -5.70 -1.92
N VAL A 6 4.15 -5.97 -2.27
CA VAL A 6 3.48 -5.30 -3.42
C VAL A 6 3.43 -3.79 -3.21
N LEU A 7 3.05 -3.33 -2.01
CA LEU A 7 2.96 -1.93 -1.66
C LEU A 7 4.32 -1.24 -1.78
N ASP A 8 5.39 -1.88 -1.32
CA ASP A 8 6.74 -1.32 -1.44
C ASP A 8 7.16 -1.18 -2.91
N MET A 9 6.93 -2.23 -3.71
CA MET A 9 7.19 -2.23 -5.16
C MET A 9 6.36 -1.19 -5.94
N LYS A 10 5.17 -0.84 -5.46
CA LYS A 10 4.21 0.05 -6.15
C LYS A 10 4.01 1.39 -5.46
N ARG A 11 4.89 1.77 -4.52
CA ARG A 11 4.76 2.99 -3.72
C ARG A 11 4.66 4.26 -4.57
N SER A 12 5.36 4.34 -5.70
CA SER A 12 5.26 5.46 -6.66
C SER A 12 3.88 5.51 -7.33
N ALA A 13 3.39 4.38 -7.82
CA ALA A 13 2.08 4.26 -8.46
C ALA A 13 0.93 4.63 -7.51
N VAL A 14 1.01 4.23 -6.23
CA VAL A 14 0.05 4.64 -5.20
C VAL A 14 0.03 6.16 -5.03
N ARG A 15 1.21 6.81 -4.95
CA ARG A 15 1.31 8.27 -4.82
C ARG A 15 0.75 9.00 -6.05
N GLU A 16 1.03 8.51 -7.25
CA GLU A 16 0.45 9.07 -8.47
C GLU A 16 -1.08 8.95 -8.47
N ALA A 17 -1.61 7.77 -8.15
CA ALA A 17 -3.05 7.54 -8.11
C ALA A 17 -3.74 8.50 -7.11
N VAL A 18 -3.18 8.63 -5.90
CA VAL A 18 -3.67 9.57 -4.89
C VAL A 18 -3.74 11.01 -5.43
N GLY A 19 -2.71 11.45 -6.13
CA GLY A 19 -2.68 12.77 -6.78
C GLY A 19 -3.76 12.94 -7.87
N ARG A 20 -3.98 11.93 -8.70
CA ARG A 20 -5.01 11.95 -9.77
C ARG A 20 -6.41 12.14 -9.22
N PHE A 21 -6.70 11.60 -8.04
CA PHE A 21 -8.00 11.73 -7.37
C PHE A 21 -8.08 12.90 -6.39
N ARG A 22 -7.12 13.85 -6.42
CA ARG A 22 -7.07 15.02 -5.54
C ARG A 22 -7.09 14.66 -4.05
N ALA A 23 -6.64 13.44 -3.72
CA ALA A 23 -6.44 13.01 -2.35
C ALA A 23 -5.01 13.35 -1.90
N ALA A 24 -4.78 13.38 -0.60
CA ALA A 24 -3.49 13.64 -0.01
C ALA A 24 -3.26 12.74 1.21
N ASN A 25 -2.00 12.59 1.59
CA ASN A 25 -1.58 11.85 2.79
C ASN A 25 -2.17 10.42 2.88
N PRO A 26 -1.84 9.52 1.93
CA PRO A 26 -2.34 8.14 1.99
C PRO A 26 -1.73 7.43 3.20
N ARG A 27 -2.58 6.74 3.97
CA ARG A 27 -2.19 6.00 5.18
C ARG A 27 -2.47 4.51 4.98
N VAL A 28 -1.56 3.69 5.49
CA VAL A 28 -1.65 2.23 5.47
C VAL A 28 -1.89 1.75 6.89
N PHE A 29 -2.75 0.75 7.06
CA PHE A 29 -3.15 0.21 8.35
C PHE A 29 -3.07 -1.33 8.32
N GLY A 30 -3.40 -1.96 9.45
CA GLY A 30 -3.50 -3.42 9.54
C GLY A 30 -2.15 -4.13 9.51
N SER A 31 -2.17 -5.40 9.13
CA SER A 31 -0.98 -6.26 9.07
C SER A 31 0.07 -5.75 8.09
N VAL A 32 -0.35 -5.14 6.98
CA VAL A 32 0.53 -4.52 5.97
C VAL A 32 1.40 -3.41 6.57
N LEU A 33 0.82 -2.56 7.43
CA LEU A 33 1.58 -1.52 8.13
C LEU A 33 2.70 -2.11 9.01
N HIS A 34 2.47 -3.29 9.59
CA HIS A 34 3.40 -3.95 10.49
C HIS A 34 4.30 -4.98 9.77
N GLY A 35 4.11 -5.20 8.47
CA GLY A 35 4.81 -6.24 7.69
C GLY A 35 4.48 -7.68 8.13
N THR A 36 3.36 -7.87 8.83
CA THR A 36 2.90 -9.17 9.35
C THR A 36 1.84 -9.83 8.47
N ASP A 37 1.56 -9.23 7.31
CA ASP A 37 0.69 -9.79 6.28
C ASP A 37 1.28 -11.06 5.67
N ARG A 38 0.39 -11.88 5.11
CA ARG A 38 0.71 -13.20 4.55
C ARG A 38 0.33 -13.22 3.08
N ASP A 39 0.78 -14.26 2.37
CA ASP A 39 0.28 -14.51 1.03
C ASP A 39 -1.24 -14.70 1.08
N GLY A 40 -1.96 -13.95 0.24
CA GLY A 40 -3.42 -13.95 0.20
C GLY A 40 -4.09 -13.09 1.28
N SER A 41 -3.33 -12.33 2.07
CA SER A 41 -3.92 -11.21 2.82
C SER A 41 -4.42 -10.14 1.86
N ASP A 42 -5.50 -9.47 2.24
CA ASP A 42 -5.95 -8.22 1.62
C ASP A 42 -5.04 -7.04 2.01
#